data_AF-A0A4Q6BUV1-F1
#
_entry.id   AF-A0A4Q6BUV1-F1
#
_cell.length_a   1.000
_cell.length_b   1.000
_cell.length_c   1.000
_cell.angle_alpha   90.00
_cell.angle_beta   90.00
_cell.angle_gamma   90.00
#
_symmetry.space_group_name_H-M   'P 1'
#
loop_
_entity.id
_entity.type
_entity.pdbx_description
1 polymer ?
#
loop_
_entity_poly.entity_id
_entity_poly.type
_entity_poly.pdbx_seq_one_letter_code
_entity_poly.pdbx_strand_id
1 'polypeptide(L)'
;MKRTSSLVSVCTVLAAFAVLPSAALAEDTPSFVAIDPAAALTGRTVVDLADDVGPSEAADLAARYGVQWTDNSPALHDDANLFVGALGAAQLEALGHDPRVEGLEPETLVSASFVPNDPKYTTDQWHLTRVGAESAWEYGCGRGVTVAVIDTGVACFDKGPFNKGTDLAGTRCVPGYNFSGKSDDASDDHGHGTHVAGTIAQTTHNGMGTAGLAYCANLMPIKVLSGSGSGTNTDVAEGIRFAADHGAQIMNLSLGGPFPSAVIAKAVKHAQAKGVLVVAAAGNSGRSVGYPAAYEGVLAVSATDSNDGLAWFSSRGKQVGIGAPGVSVTQQTVCNGGLDRCEQFATWNGTSMATPHVAGAAALLVGNGITDLEVVRRTLESTARPKENAEHFGKGILDAGAAVRQNFLSHLWMRGLALVLALALVRRRIVKRGGAFSWGPAATLGALLAGVGLTAFAPLLGLLTKAASFGAEARLAAELLSRPLGEWGLPLLGAGAQGFLVYGAAIPMLALT
;
A
#
# COMPACT_ATOMS: atom_id res chain seq x y z
N MET A 1 -42.41 -27.86 -35.36
CA MET A 1 -41.07 -28.45 -35.59
C MET A 1 -40.15 -28.02 -34.46
N LYS A 2 -39.72 -28.99 -33.64
CA LYS A 2 -38.74 -28.83 -32.57
C LYS A 2 -37.35 -28.64 -33.19
N ARG A 3 -36.53 -27.72 -32.67
CA ARG A 3 -35.07 -27.91 -32.59
C ARG A 3 -34.56 -27.36 -31.26
N THR A 4 -33.93 -28.29 -30.56
CA THR A 4 -33.30 -28.27 -29.25
C THR A 4 -31.80 -27.96 -29.36
N SER A 5 -31.19 -27.70 -28.19
CA SER A 5 -29.77 -27.99 -27.84
C SER A 5 -28.73 -26.91 -28.19
N SER A 6 -27.73 -26.57 -27.35
CA SER A 6 -27.30 -27.13 -26.07
C SER A 6 -26.38 -26.15 -25.30
N LEU A 7 -26.41 -26.25 -23.96
CA LEU A 7 -25.32 -25.86 -23.04
C LEU A 7 -24.13 -26.82 -23.16
N VAL A 8 -22.91 -26.30 -22.98
CA VAL A 8 -21.68 -26.96 -22.43
C VAL A 8 -20.75 -25.82 -21.96
N SER A 9 -19.86 -25.88 -20.98
CA SER A 9 -19.71 -26.51 -19.65
C SER A 9 -18.37 -25.96 -19.12
N VAL A 10 -18.32 -25.58 -17.85
CA VAL A 10 -17.10 -25.27 -17.08
C VAL A 10 -16.33 -26.58 -16.81
N CYS A 11 -14.98 -26.58 -16.80
CA CYS A 11 -14.15 -27.18 -15.72
C CYS A 11 -12.60 -27.23 -15.97
N THR A 12 -11.85 -26.76 -14.95
CA THR A 12 -10.60 -27.29 -14.34
C THR A 12 -9.34 -27.61 -15.14
N VAL A 13 -8.19 -27.09 -14.66
CA VAL A 13 -6.92 -27.85 -14.57
C VAL A 13 -6.28 -27.63 -13.18
N LEU A 14 -5.85 -28.76 -12.59
CA LEU A 14 -5.28 -28.97 -11.26
C LEU A 14 -3.74 -28.75 -11.23
N ALA A 15 -3.23 -28.53 -10.02
CA ALA A 15 -1.82 -28.50 -9.64
C ALA A 15 -1.14 -29.88 -9.64
N ALA A 16 0.20 -29.88 -9.80
CA ALA A 16 1.08 -30.97 -9.36
C ALA A 16 2.45 -30.41 -8.92
N PHE A 17 2.79 -30.64 -7.64
CA PHE A 17 4.15 -30.60 -7.08
C PHE A 17 4.78 -32.00 -7.21
N ALA A 18 6.10 -32.10 -7.43
CA ALA A 18 7.04 -32.77 -6.51
C ALA A 18 8.48 -32.98 -7.08
N VAL A 19 9.42 -32.94 -6.11
CA VAL A 19 10.77 -33.57 -6.00
C VAL A 19 12.01 -32.83 -6.51
N LEU A 20 12.86 -32.46 -5.54
CA LEU A 20 14.27 -32.04 -5.68
C LEU A 20 15.22 -33.27 -5.72
N PRO A 21 16.40 -33.13 -6.36
CA PRO A 21 17.62 -33.69 -5.81
C PRO A 21 18.78 -32.68 -5.70
N SER A 22 19.81 -33.12 -4.96
CA SER A 22 20.87 -32.35 -4.31
C SER A 22 22.10 -32.04 -5.18
N ALA A 23 22.72 -30.90 -4.85
CA ALA A 23 24.07 -30.33 -5.08
C ALA A 23 25.11 -31.00 -6.01
N ALA A 24 25.70 -30.16 -6.88
CA ALA A 24 27.12 -30.18 -7.26
C ALA A 24 27.60 -28.76 -7.63
N LEU A 25 28.79 -28.36 -7.16
CA LEU A 25 29.49 -27.12 -7.52
C LEU A 25 30.37 -27.37 -8.76
N ALA A 26 30.26 -26.55 -9.82
CA ALA A 26 31.36 -26.16 -10.73
C ALA A 26 30.91 -25.20 -11.86
N GLU A 27 31.69 -24.11 -11.98
CA GLU A 27 32.05 -23.29 -13.16
C GLU A 27 31.04 -22.37 -13.87
N ASP A 28 31.51 -21.12 -14.07
CA ASP A 28 30.86 -19.99 -14.74
C ASP A 28 30.37 -20.39 -16.14
N THR A 29 29.08 -20.65 -16.21
CA THR A 29 28.27 -20.60 -17.44
C THR A 29 27.26 -19.48 -17.26
N PRO A 30 26.96 -18.67 -18.29
CA PRO A 30 25.94 -17.64 -18.18
C PRO A 30 24.63 -18.29 -17.73
N SER A 31 24.18 -17.89 -16.54
CA SER A 31 23.03 -18.49 -15.89
C SER A 31 21.76 -18.05 -16.61
N PHE A 32 21.08 -18.99 -17.27
CA PHE A 32 19.68 -18.80 -17.65
C PHE A 32 18.86 -18.65 -16.36
N VAL A 33 18.45 -17.43 -16.04
CA VAL A 33 17.47 -17.20 -14.98
C VAL A 33 16.15 -17.82 -15.45
N ALA A 34 15.61 -18.77 -14.67
CA ALA A 34 14.31 -19.35 -14.96
C ALA A 34 13.23 -18.28 -14.75
N ILE A 35 12.70 -17.72 -15.85
CA ILE A 35 11.62 -16.75 -15.84
C ILE A 35 10.27 -17.48 -15.82
N ASP A 36 9.28 -16.91 -15.11
CA ASP A 36 7.89 -17.37 -15.15
C ASP A 36 7.37 -17.32 -16.60
N PRO A 37 6.97 -18.46 -17.21
CA PRO A 37 6.44 -18.49 -18.58
C PRO A 37 5.16 -17.67 -18.75
N ALA A 38 4.47 -17.27 -17.68
CA ALA A 38 3.33 -16.36 -17.74
C ALA A 38 3.72 -14.88 -17.97
N ALA A 39 4.98 -14.50 -17.72
CA ALA A 39 5.49 -13.13 -17.89
C ALA A 39 6.20 -12.90 -19.24
N ALA A 40 6.57 -13.98 -19.93
CA ALA A 40 7.21 -13.92 -21.24
C ALA A 40 6.20 -13.59 -22.35
N LEU A 41 6.54 -12.62 -23.20
CA LEU A 41 5.86 -12.42 -24.48
C LEU A 41 6.14 -13.64 -25.36
N THR A 42 5.13 -14.49 -25.52
CA THR A 42 5.29 -15.80 -26.17
C THR A 42 5.92 -15.65 -27.56
N GLY A 43 7.08 -16.28 -27.76
CA GLY A 43 7.78 -16.32 -29.04
C GLY A 43 8.61 -15.07 -29.37
N ARG A 44 8.91 -14.21 -28.40
CA ARG A 44 9.86 -13.08 -28.57
C ARG A 44 11.05 -13.24 -27.62
N THR A 45 12.24 -12.99 -28.14
CA THR A 45 13.52 -13.13 -27.43
C THR A 45 14.32 -11.84 -27.57
N VAL A 46 14.88 -11.35 -26.47
CA VAL A 46 15.90 -10.31 -26.43
C VAL A 46 17.26 -10.96 -26.67
N VAL A 47 17.99 -10.43 -27.65
CA VAL A 47 19.36 -10.79 -27.97
C VAL A 47 20.23 -9.59 -27.64
N ASP A 48 21.13 -9.77 -26.70
CA ASP A 48 22.15 -8.79 -26.33
C ASP A 48 23.45 -9.16 -27.04
N LEU A 49 23.87 -8.32 -27.99
CA LEU A 49 25.13 -8.50 -28.71
C LEU A 49 26.23 -7.67 -28.05
N ALA A 50 27.47 -8.11 -28.17
CA ALA A 50 28.60 -7.38 -27.62
C ALA A 50 28.68 -5.95 -28.18
N ASP A 51 29.12 -5.00 -27.35
CA ASP A 51 29.14 -3.56 -27.67
C ASP A 51 29.95 -3.23 -28.95
N ASP A 52 30.94 -4.06 -29.30
CA ASP A 52 31.78 -3.90 -30.47
C ASP A 52 31.15 -4.44 -31.78
N VAL A 53 29.98 -5.08 -31.70
CA VAL A 53 29.25 -5.64 -32.86
C VAL A 53 28.50 -4.53 -33.60
N GLY A 54 29.03 -4.12 -34.76
CA GLY A 54 28.39 -3.09 -35.59
C GLY A 54 27.12 -3.58 -36.32
N PRO A 55 26.27 -2.66 -36.84
CA PRO A 55 25.01 -3.01 -37.50
C PRO A 55 25.13 -3.97 -38.70
N SER A 56 26.22 -3.87 -39.47
CA SER A 56 26.48 -4.80 -40.58
C SER A 56 26.84 -6.20 -40.08
N GLU A 57 27.57 -6.29 -38.99
CA GLU A 57 27.94 -7.57 -38.38
C GLU A 57 26.74 -8.23 -37.72
N ALA A 58 25.88 -7.45 -37.06
CA ALA A 58 24.60 -7.94 -36.55
C ALA A 58 23.70 -8.47 -37.68
N ALA A 59 23.66 -7.81 -38.85
CA ALA A 59 22.92 -8.30 -40.02
C ALA A 59 23.52 -9.60 -40.59
N ASP A 60 24.84 -9.71 -40.65
CA ASP A 60 25.53 -10.94 -41.07
C ASP A 60 25.29 -12.09 -40.08
N LEU A 61 25.24 -11.78 -38.78
CA LEU A 61 24.92 -12.74 -37.72
C LEU A 61 23.48 -13.25 -37.87
N ALA A 62 22.55 -12.32 -38.12
CA ALA A 62 21.16 -12.65 -38.35
C ALA A 62 20.98 -13.56 -39.57
N ALA A 63 21.65 -13.24 -40.68
CA ALA A 63 21.65 -14.04 -41.90
C ALA A 63 22.29 -15.42 -41.69
N ARG A 64 23.41 -15.49 -40.94
CA ARG A 64 24.13 -16.73 -40.64
C ARG A 64 23.26 -17.73 -39.88
N TYR A 65 22.54 -17.27 -38.86
CA TYR A 65 21.69 -18.12 -38.01
C TYR A 65 20.23 -18.18 -38.47
N GLY A 66 19.91 -17.55 -39.60
CA GLY A 66 18.55 -17.52 -40.16
C GLY A 66 17.53 -16.88 -39.21
N VAL A 67 17.96 -15.94 -38.37
CA VAL A 67 17.09 -15.24 -37.42
C VAL A 67 16.57 -13.94 -38.02
N GLN A 68 15.34 -13.60 -37.69
CA GLN A 68 14.73 -12.33 -38.00
C GLN A 68 14.58 -11.57 -36.68
N TRP A 69 15.42 -10.57 -36.48
CA TRP A 69 15.33 -9.66 -35.35
C TRP A 69 15.29 -8.22 -35.83
N THR A 70 14.82 -7.34 -34.97
CA THR A 70 14.83 -5.89 -35.16
C THR A 70 15.67 -5.27 -34.07
N ASP A 71 16.54 -4.34 -34.45
CA ASP A 71 17.19 -3.44 -33.50
C ASP A 71 16.12 -2.71 -32.68
N ASN A 72 16.22 -2.79 -31.36
CA ASN A 72 15.27 -2.17 -30.45
C ASN A 72 15.39 -0.64 -30.43
N SER A 73 16.59 -0.11 -30.69
CA SER A 73 16.94 1.30 -30.55
C SER A 73 17.73 1.85 -31.75
N PRO A 74 17.24 1.73 -33.01
CA PRO A 74 18.03 2.02 -34.22
C PRO A 74 18.43 3.49 -34.40
N ALA A 75 17.93 4.39 -33.54
CA ALA A 75 18.28 5.81 -33.53
C ALA A 75 19.27 6.20 -32.43
N LEU A 76 19.60 5.27 -31.52
CA LEU A 76 20.52 5.45 -30.40
C LEU A 76 21.66 4.44 -30.59
N HIS A 77 22.82 4.91 -31.01
CA HIS A 77 23.99 4.07 -31.29
C HIS A 77 25.04 4.08 -30.16
N ASP A 78 24.66 4.51 -28.95
CA ASP A 78 25.56 4.50 -27.78
C ASP A 78 25.24 3.28 -26.89
N ASP A 79 26.25 2.43 -26.72
CA ASP A 79 26.47 1.39 -25.69
C ASP A 79 25.41 0.29 -25.48
N ALA A 80 24.41 0.09 -26.34
CA ALA A 80 23.48 -1.04 -26.18
C ALA A 80 23.06 -1.67 -27.52
N ASN A 81 23.61 -2.84 -27.85
CA ASN A 81 23.28 -3.62 -29.05
C ASN A 81 22.14 -4.64 -28.77
N LEU A 82 20.97 -4.12 -28.43
CA LEU A 82 19.79 -4.94 -28.10
C LEU A 82 18.89 -5.17 -29.32
N PHE A 83 18.68 -6.45 -29.64
CA PHE A 83 17.82 -6.90 -30.73
C PHE A 83 16.66 -7.73 -30.20
N VAL A 84 15.51 -7.66 -30.87
CA VAL A 84 14.33 -8.43 -30.51
C VAL A 84 13.81 -9.21 -31.70
N GLY A 85 13.61 -10.52 -31.54
CA GLY A 85 13.18 -11.40 -32.62
C GLY A 85 12.42 -12.63 -32.15
N ALA A 86 11.80 -13.32 -33.10
CA ALA A 86 11.16 -14.61 -32.84
C ALA A 86 12.16 -15.73 -33.14
N LEU A 87 12.75 -16.30 -32.08
CA LEU A 87 13.78 -17.33 -32.19
C LEU A 87 13.22 -18.69 -31.74
N GLY A 88 13.47 -19.72 -32.56
CA GLY A 88 13.20 -21.11 -32.20
C GLY A 88 14.31 -21.71 -31.33
N ALA A 89 14.02 -22.85 -30.69
CA ALA A 89 14.97 -23.52 -29.78
C ALA A 89 16.36 -23.78 -30.41
N ALA A 90 16.40 -24.22 -31.67
CA ALA A 90 17.66 -24.46 -32.38
C ALA A 90 18.46 -23.17 -32.65
N GLN A 91 17.78 -22.03 -32.82
CA GLN A 91 18.42 -20.74 -33.03
C GLN A 91 18.96 -20.17 -31.71
N LEU A 92 18.21 -20.33 -30.62
CA LEU A 92 18.66 -19.97 -29.27
C LEU A 92 19.91 -20.78 -28.87
N GLU A 93 19.89 -22.09 -29.11
CA GLU A 93 21.04 -22.95 -28.83
C GLU A 93 22.27 -22.56 -29.67
N ALA A 94 22.09 -22.28 -30.97
CA ALA A 94 23.19 -21.89 -31.84
C ALA A 94 23.77 -20.50 -31.48
N LEU A 95 22.92 -19.51 -31.21
CA LEU A 95 23.34 -18.17 -30.82
C LEU A 95 24.01 -18.14 -29.44
N GLY A 96 23.56 -18.97 -28.49
CA GLY A 96 24.16 -19.05 -27.16
C GLY A 96 25.61 -19.55 -27.14
N HIS A 97 26.12 -20.07 -28.26
CA HIS A 97 27.52 -20.46 -28.43
C HIS A 97 28.34 -19.46 -29.27
N ASP A 98 27.74 -18.40 -29.82
CA ASP A 98 28.47 -17.38 -30.58
C ASP A 98 29.08 -16.35 -29.62
N PRO A 99 30.40 -16.11 -29.65
CA PRO A 99 31.07 -15.22 -28.69
C PRO A 99 30.67 -13.75 -28.78
N ARG A 100 29.90 -13.37 -29.82
CA ARG A 100 29.37 -12.01 -30.01
C ARG A 100 27.99 -11.81 -29.40
N VAL A 101 27.40 -12.87 -28.81
CA VAL A 101 26.13 -12.82 -28.09
C VAL A 101 26.44 -12.85 -26.60
N GLU A 102 26.13 -11.77 -25.90
CA GLU A 102 26.36 -11.64 -24.45
C GLU A 102 25.16 -12.17 -23.64
N GLY A 103 23.95 -12.08 -24.21
CA GLY A 103 22.73 -12.46 -23.52
C GLY A 103 21.62 -12.94 -24.46
N LEU A 104 20.88 -13.96 -24.00
CA LEU A 104 19.66 -14.45 -24.63
C LEU A 104 18.60 -14.67 -23.56
N GLU A 105 17.49 -13.92 -23.64
CA GLU A 105 16.38 -14.09 -22.71
C GLU A 105 15.01 -13.89 -23.37
N PRO A 106 13.93 -14.51 -22.85
CA PRO A 106 12.58 -14.18 -23.28
C PRO A 106 12.26 -12.70 -23.06
N GLU A 107 11.68 -12.03 -24.05
CA GLU A 107 11.20 -10.66 -23.85
C GLU A 107 10.00 -10.69 -22.90
N THR A 108 10.01 -9.84 -21.88
CA THR A 108 8.95 -9.79 -20.87
C THR A 108 8.23 -8.45 -20.89
N LEU A 109 6.97 -8.44 -20.43
CA LEU A 109 6.26 -7.18 -20.19
C LEU A 109 6.84 -6.52 -18.94
N VAL A 110 7.51 -5.38 -19.12
CA VAL A 110 7.83 -4.46 -18.03
C VAL A 110 6.70 -3.44 -17.89
N SER A 111 6.10 -3.37 -16.70
CA SER A 111 5.07 -2.37 -16.38
C SER A 111 5.66 -1.31 -15.47
N ALA A 112 5.34 -0.04 -15.71
CA ALA A 112 5.62 1.02 -14.76
C ALA A 112 4.83 0.78 -13.45
N SER A 113 5.50 0.30 -12.40
CA SER A 113 5.05 0.49 -11.03
C SER A 113 5.24 1.97 -10.68
N PHE A 114 4.35 2.54 -9.89
CA PHE A 114 4.60 3.89 -9.37
C PHE A 114 5.66 3.81 -8.30
N VAL A 115 6.84 4.28 -8.69
CA VAL A 115 7.93 4.64 -7.82
C VAL A 115 7.84 6.17 -7.63
N PRO A 116 7.68 6.67 -6.40
CA PRO A 116 7.66 8.10 -6.15
C PRO A 116 9.02 8.71 -6.53
N ASN A 117 9.01 9.98 -6.97
CA ASN A 117 10.22 10.67 -7.45
C ASN A 117 11.03 11.32 -6.30
N ASP A 118 10.74 10.88 -5.07
CA ASP A 118 11.29 11.36 -3.82
C ASP A 118 12.73 10.81 -3.70
N PRO A 119 13.77 11.66 -3.64
CA PRO A 119 15.16 11.24 -3.80
C PRO A 119 15.63 10.17 -2.82
N LYS A 120 15.03 10.08 -1.63
CA LYS A 120 15.41 9.10 -0.59
C LYS A 120 14.59 7.81 -0.63
N TYR A 121 13.54 7.73 -1.46
CA TYR A 121 12.67 6.56 -1.50
C TYR A 121 13.45 5.29 -1.90
N THR A 122 14.17 5.35 -3.02
CA THR A 122 14.91 4.19 -3.55
C THR A 122 16.20 3.91 -2.79
N THR A 123 16.82 4.92 -2.18
CA THR A 123 18.12 4.79 -1.50
C THR A 123 17.99 4.46 -0.02
N ASP A 124 17.02 5.06 0.68
CA ASP A 124 16.99 5.11 2.15
C ASP A 124 15.70 4.48 2.74
N GLN A 125 14.62 4.30 1.96
CA GLN A 125 13.32 3.82 2.44
C GLN A 125 13.00 2.37 2.09
N TRP A 126 13.99 1.48 2.28
CA TRP A 126 13.82 0.03 2.12
C TRP A 126 12.56 -0.52 2.82
N HIS A 127 12.19 0.11 3.95
CA HIS A 127 11.07 -0.26 4.79
C HIS A 127 9.71 -0.13 4.08
N LEU A 128 9.54 0.84 3.17
CA LEU A 128 8.31 0.98 2.38
C LEU A 128 8.20 -0.10 1.31
N THR A 129 9.30 -0.36 0.60
CA THR A 129 9.38 -1.48 -0.35
C THR A 129 9.08 -2.80 0.36
N ARG A 130 9.63 -3.00 1.58
CA ARG A 130 9.43 -4.23 2.36
C ARG A 130 7.98 -4.48 2.76
N VAL A 131 7.21 -3.44 3.06
CA VAL A 131 5.78 -3.59 3.38
C VAL A 131 4.90 -3.63 2.13
N GLY A 132 5.47 -3.62 0.92
CA GLY A 132 4.73 -3.68 -0.33
C GLY A 132 4.02 -2.36 -0.68
N ALA A 133 4.62 -1.21 -0.35
CA ALA A 133 4.02 0.11 -0.58
C ALA A 133 3.61 0.34 -2.04
N GLU A 134 4.47 0.02 -3.02
CA GLU A 134 4.18 0.21 -4.45
C GLU A 134 2.95 -0.55 -4.89
N SER A 135 2.85 -1.82 -4.49
CA SER A 135 1.66 -2.62 -4.76
C SER A 135 0.43 -2.04 -4.05
N ALA A 136 0.56 -1.55 -2.83
CA ALA A 136 -0.56 -0.95 -2.11
C ALA A 136 -1.07 0.34 -2.80
N TRP A 137 -0.17 1.14 -3.37
CA TRP A 137 -0.48 2.41 -4.04
C TRP A 137 -1.27 2.25 -5.34
N GLU A 138 -1.20 1.08 -5.97
CA GLU A 138 -2.05 0.70 -7.11
C GLU A 138 -3.54 0.73 -6.76
N TYR A 139 -3.88 0.48 -5.49
CA TYR A 139 -5.27 0.36 -5.02
C TYR A 139 -5.76 1.58 -4.25
N GLY A 140 -4.87 2.39 -3.68
CA GLY A 140 -5.26 3.63 -3.00
C GLY A 140 -4.11 4.28 -2.25
N CYS A 141 -4.35 5.49 -1.73
CA CYS A 141 -3.35 6.22 -0.93
C CYS A 141 -3.87 6.66 0.45
N GLY A 142 -5.02 6.13 0.90
CA GLY A 142 -5.57 6.41 2.24
C GLY A 142 -6.44 7.68 2.33
N ARG A 143 -6.92 8.19 1.19
CA ARG A 143 -7.72 9.42 1.13
C ARG A 143 -8.99 9.35 1.97
N GLY A 144 -9.26 10.44 2.69
CA GLY A 144 -10.46 10.58 3.52
C GLY A 144 -10.36 9.92 4.90
N VAL A 145 -9.21 9.30 5.22
CA VAL A 145 -8.95 8.69 6.53
C VAL A 145 -8.15 9.63 7.40
N THR A 146 -8.50 9.74 8.67
CA THR A 146 -7.77 10.53 9.66
C THR A 146 -7.03 9.60 10.61
N VAL A 147 -5.71 9.78 10.67
CA VAL A 147 -4.81 9.04 11.57
C VAL A 147 -4.31 10.00 12.65
N ALA A 148 -4.63 9.71 13.91
CA ALA A 148 -4.12 10.43 15.06
C ALA A 148 -2.71 9.97 15.42
N VAL A 149 -1.78 10.91 15.44
CA VAL A 149 -0.39 10.69 15.86
C VAL A 149 -0.27 11.19 17.30
N ILE A 150 -0.35 10.27 18.25
CA ILE A 150 -0.31 10.55 19.69
C ILE A 150 1.14 10.46 20.16
N ASP A 151 1.85 11.59 20.16
CA ASP A 151 3.32 11.65 20.22
C ASP A 151 3.85 13.01 20.74
N THR A 152 5.03 13.48 20.28
CA THR A 152 5.65 14.78 20.61
C THR A 152 5.06 15.96 19.86
N GLY A 153 4.03 15.75 19.03
CA GLY A 153 3.52 16.73 18.08
C GLY A 153 3.90 16.38 16.65
N VAL A 154 3.46 17.19 15.68
CA VAL A 154 3.85 17.02 14.27
C VAL A 154 4.10 18.40 13.67
N ALA A 155 5.11 18.54 12.81
CA ALA A 155 5.38 19.74 12.01
C ALA A 155 4.31 19.96 10.90
N CYS A 156 3.04 20.07 11.30
CA CYS A 156 1.86 20.13 10.43
C CYS A 156 1.46 21.55 10.01
N PHE A 157 1.86 22.56 10.78
CA PHE A 157 1.36 23.93 10.63
C PHE A 157 2.51 24.93 10.85
N ASP A 158 2.46 26.05 10.13
CA ASP A 158 3.22 27.24 10.50
C ASP A 158 2.43 27.94 11.64
N LYS A 159 2.89 27.80 12.88
CA LYS A 159 2.20 28.32 14.07
C LYS A 159 3.20 28.82 15.12
N GLY A 160 3.06 30.09 15.50
CA GLY A 160 4.00 30.72 16.42
C GLY A 160 5.42 30.69 15.86
N PRO A 161 6.42 30.22 16.64
CA PRO A 161 7.78 30.07 16.14
C PRO A 161 8.01 28.74 15.37
N PHE A 162 7.02 27.85 15.34
CA PHE A 162 7.16 26.53 14.70
C PHE A 162 6.75 26.57 13.24
N ASN A 163 7.50 25.83 12.41
CA ASN A 163 7.28 25.76 10.97
C ASN A 163 6.69 24.42 10.56
N LYS A 164 5.86 24.44 9.51
CA LYS A 164 5.44 23.22 8.82
C LYS A 164 6.67 22.55 8.19
N GLY A 165 6.77 21.23 8.33
CA GLY A 165 7.80 20.44 7.67
C GLY A 165 7.71 20.62 6.16
N THR A 166 8.85 20.90 5.53
CA THR A 166 8.94 21.17 4.08
C THR A 166 8.36 20.01 3.26
N ASP A 167 8.77 18.78 3.58
CA ASP A 167 8.32 17.56 2.91
C ASP A 167 6.98 17.02 3.48
N LEU A 168 6.36 17.76 4.42
CA LEU A 168 4.95 17.60 4.82
C LEU A 168 4.04 18.64 4.18
N ALA A 169 4.54 19.52 3.29
CA ALA A 169 3.77 20.62 2.73
C ALA A 169 2.47 20.17 2.04
N GLY A 170 2.50 19.04 1.32
CA GLY A 170 1.32 18.46 0.64
C GLY A 170 0.45 17.59 1.55
N THR A 171 0.95 17.19 2.73
CA THR A 171 0.19 16.42 3.71
C THR A 171 -0.90 17.28 4.34
N ARG A 172 -2.13 16.73 4.37
CA ARG A 172 -3.27 17.37 5.03
C ARG A 172 -3.24 17.07 6.52
N CYS A 173 -3.21 18.11 7.33
CA CYS A 173 -3.37 17.97 8.78
C CYS A 173 -4.71 18.56 9.22
N VAL A 174 -5.42 17.86 10.10
CA VAL A 174 -6.62 18.37 10.78
C VAL A 174 -6.23 18.97 12.13
N PRO A 175 -7.08 19.83 12.73
CA PRO A 175 -6.79 20.38 14.06
C PRO A 175 -6.48 19.29 15.08
N GLY A 176 -5.44 19.54 15.86
CA GLY A 176 -4.95 18.68 16.92
C GLY A 176 -5.01 19.36 18.29
N TYR A 177 -4.38 18.75 19.29
CA TYR A 177 -4.28 19.35 20.63
C TYR A 177 -2.99 18.96 21.33
N ASN A 178 -2.46 19.87 22.15
CA ASN A 178 -1.28 19.69 22.96
C ASN A 178 -1.66 19.55 24.43
N PHE A 179 -1.66 18.30 24.90
CA PHE A 179 -1.93 17.96 26.28
C PHE A 179 -0.72 18.21 27.18
N SER A 180 0.51 18.20 26.65
CA SER A 180 1.70 18.52 27.46
C SER A 180 1.78 20.03 27.80
N GLY A 181 1.49 20.89 26.83
CA GLY A 181 1.50 22.35 26.97
C GLY A 181 0.12 22.98 27.23
N LYS A 182 -0.95 22.16 27.26
CA LYS A 182 -2.35 22.59 27.48
C LYS A 182 -2.81 23.68 26.51
N SER A 183 -2.54 23.48 25.22
CA SER A 183 -2.89 24.44 24.15
C SER A 183 -3.39 23.73 22.89
N ASP A 184 -3.92 24.50 21.94
CA ASP A 184 -4.29 24.03 20.60
C ASP A 184 -3.08 23.98 19.64
N ASP A 185 -1.85 24.13 20.15
CA ASP A 185 -0.61 24.10 19.39
C ASP A 185 0.12 22.77 19.59
N ALA A 186 -0.17 21.81 18.71
CA ALA A 186 0.42 20.48 18.67
C ALA A 186 1.66 20.38 17.76
N SER A 187 2.39 21.50 17.60
CA SER A 187 3.68 21.52 16.89
C SER A 187 4.72 20.62 17.56
N ASP A 188 5.65 20.10 16.75
CA ASP A 188 6.70 19.19 17.23
C ASP A 188 7.97 19.95 17.61
N ASP A 189 8.32 19.88 18.89
CA ASP A 189 9.52 20.47 19.47
C ASP A 189 10.62 19.44 19.79
N HIS A 190 10.42 18.18 19.39
CA HIS A 190 11.36 17.07 19.59
C HIS A 190 11.78 16.41 18.26
N GLY A 191 10.83 16.23 17.34
CA GLY A 191 11.05 15.57 16.05
C GLY A 191 10.58 14.12 15.98
N HIS A 192 10.20 13.51 17.11
CA HIS A 192 9.81 12.10 17.12
C HIS A 192 8.47 11.86 16.42
N GLY A 193 7.46 12.65 16.78
CA GLY A 193 6.15 12.59 16.18
C GLY A 193 6.14 12.97 14.71
N THR A 194 7.01 13.89 14.25
CA THR A 194 7.16 14.22 12.82
C THR A 194 7.72 13.04 12.01
N HIS A 195 8.70 12.30 12.53
CA HIS A 195 9.24 11.10 11.87
C HIS A 195 8.20 9.98 11.76
N VAL A 196 7.46 9.76 12.85
CA VAL A 196 6.34 8.81 12.91
C VAL A 196 5.24 9.19 11.92
N ALA A 197 4.85 10.47 11.91
CA ALA A 197 3.87 11.02 10.99
C ALA A 197 4.28 10.88 9.52
N GLY A 198 5.55 11.11 9.20
CA GLY A 198 6.09 10.92 7.85
C GLY A 198 5.96 9.49 7.36
N THR A 199 6.28 8.50 8.21
CA THR A 199 6.08 7.08 7.84
C THR A 199 4.62 6.78 7.46
N ILE A 200 3.66 7.45 8.09
CA ILE A 200 2.24 7.30 7.79
C ILE A 200 1.87 8.04 6.51
N ALA A 201 2.15 9.34 6.41
CA ALA A 201 1.58 10.21 5.38
C ALA A 201 2.48 11.38 4.97
N GLN A 202 3.79 11.16 4.85
CA GLN A 202 4.70 12.11 4.20
C GLN A 202 4.15 12.55 2.83
N THR A 203 4.42 13.79 2.40
CA THR A 203 4.12 14.18 1.02
C THR A 203 4.86 13.23 0.10
N THR A 204 4.23 12.79 -0.98
CA THR A 204 4.83 11.78 -1.87
C THR A 204 4.67 12.23 -3.31
N HIS A 205 5.69 11.93 -4.12
CA HIS A 205 5.81 12.31 -5.52
C HIS A 205 5.93 13.82 -5.72
N ASN A 206 6.71 14.49 -4.87
CA ASN A 206 6.96 15.94 -4.89
C ASN A 206 8.42 16.31 -5.25
N GLY A 207 9.26 15.32 -5.58
CA GLY A 207 10.68 15.53 -5.88
C GLY A 207 11.55 15.91 -4.68
N MET A 208 11.06 15.70 -3.44
CA MET A 208 11.76 16.04 -2.20
C MET A 208 11.80 14.82 -1.28
N GLY A 209 12.86 14.72 -0.49
CA GLY A 209 12.85 13.90 0.70
C GLY A 209 12.41 12.45 0.52
N THR A 210 11.35 12.10 1.24
CA THR A 210 10.90 10.75 1.55
C THR A 210 9.41 10.59 1.24
N ALA A 211 8.95 9.36 1.00
CA ALA A 211 7.54 9.04 0.81
C ALA A 211 6.83 8.54 2.08
N GLY A 212 5.50 8.57 2.08
CA GLY A 212 4.63 8.09 3.15
C GLY A 212 3.73 6.94 2.68
N LEU A 213 3.45 5.97 3.54
CA LEU A 213 2.71 4.77 3.12
C LEU A 213 1.26 5.08 2.70
N ALA A 214 0.56 5.92 3.46
CA ALA A 214 -0.79 6.40 3.19
C ALA A 214 -0.76 7.92 2.95
N TYR A 215 0.00 8.35 1.94
CA TYR A 215 0.31 9.76 1.63
C TYR A 215 -0.89 10.68 1.32
N CYS A 216 -2.12 10.15 1.22
CA CYS A 216 -3.35 10.95 1.10
C CYS A 216 -4.20 10.98 2.37
N ALA A 217 -3.78 10.29 3.44
CA ALA A 217 -4.45 10.35 4.73
C ALA A 217 -4.29 11.72 5.38
N ASN A 218 -5.24 12.08 6.24
CA ASN A 218 -5.13 13.26 7.08
C ASN A 218 -4.41 12.88 8.38
N LEU A 219 -3.50 13.73 8.84
CA LEU A 219 -2.86 13.58 10.15
C LEU A 219 -3.57 14.44 11.20
N MET A 220 -3.82 13.87 12.37
CA MET A 220 -4.28 14.59 13.56
C MET A 220 -3.17 14.60 14.61
N PRO A 221 -2.44 15.71 14.80
CA PRO A 221 -1.35 15.78 15.76
C PRO A 221 -1.88 15.87 17.19
N ILE A 222 -1.52 14.90 18.04
CA ILE A 222 -1.93 14.86 19.45
C ILE A 222 -0.66 14.84 20.30
N LYS A 223 -0.25 16.01 20.79
CA LYS A 223 0.99 16.14 21.56
C LYS A 223 0.76 15.77 23.02
N VAL A 224 1.28 14.62 23.42
CA VAL A 224 1.22 14.09 24.80
C VAL A 224 2.61 13.94 25.42
N LEU A 225 3.66 14.04 24.59
CA LEU A 225 5.06 14.04 25.01
C LEU A 225 5.64 15.46 24.85
N SER A 226 6.41 15.91 25.83
CA SER A 226 7.11 17.20 25.80
C SER A 226 8.32 17.17 24.85
N GLY A 227 9.02 18.31 24.71
CA GLY A 227 10.29 18.40 23.97
C GLY A 227 11.42 17.51 24.50
N SER A 228 11.25 16.86 25.67
CA SER A 228 12.18 15.82 26.15
C SER A 228 11.73 14.39 25.79
N GLY A 229 10.71 14.23 24.94
CA GLY A 229 10.21 12.93 24.50
C GLY A 229 9.48 12.15 25.59
N SER A 230 9.05 12.82 26.67
CA SER A 230 8.41 12.20 27.83
C SER A 230 7.06 12.85 28.13
N GLY A 231 6.13 12.08 28.70
CA GLY A 231 4.78 12.57 29.00
C GLY A 231 4.15 11.82 30.16
N THR A 232 2.99 12.30 30.60
CA THR A 232 2.25 11.68 31.71
C THR A 232 1.21 10.69 31.21
N ASN A 233 0.87 9.71 32.04
CA ASN A 233 -0.23 8.79 31.75
C ASN A 233 -1.59 9.51 31.60
N THR A 234 -1.78 10.64 32.28
CA THR A 234 -2.96 11.49 32.15
C THR A 234 -3.03 12.13 30.76
N ASP A 235 -1.95 12.74 30.29
CA ASP A 235 -1.92 13.39 28.97
C ASP A 235 -2.14 12.37 27.84
N VAL A 236 -1.53 11.18 27.96
CA VAL A 236 -1.76 10.07 27.02
C VAL A 236 -3.22 9.62 27.03
N ALA A 237 -3.83 9.45 28.21
CA ALA A 237 -5.22 9.04 28.32
C ALA A 237 -6.18 10.09 27.75
N GLU A 238 -5.95 11.38 28.00
CA GLU A 238 -6.74 12.47 27.42
C GLU A 238 -6.56 12.57 25.91
N GLY A 239 -5.34 12.43 25.40
CA GLY A 239 -5.04 12.41 23.97
C GLY A 239 -5.76 11.30 23.21
N ILE A 240 -5.78 10.08 23.76
CA ILE A 240 -6.55 8.96 23.19
C ILE A 240 -8.04 9.30 23.15
N ARG A 241 -8.61 9.83 24.23
CA ARG A 241 -10.05 10.18 24.26
C ARG A 241 -10.38 11.27 23.25
N PHE A 242 -9.57 12.32 23.21
CA PHE A 242 -9.73 13.44 22.29
C PHE A 242 -9.72 12.97 20.84
N ALA A 243 -8.72 12.16 20.45
CA ALA A 243 -8.63 11.66 19.07
C ALA A 243 -9.85 10.82 18.68
N ALA A 244 -10.35 9.98 19.59
CA ALA A 244 -11.57 9.20 19.34
C ALA A 244 -12.81 10.09 19.18
N ASP A 245 -12.93 11.13 20.00
CA ASP A 245 -14.08 12.03 19.98
C ASP A 245 -14.04 13.04 18.83
N HIS A 246 -12.86 13.28 18.23
CA HIS A 246 -12.67 14.21 17.10
C HIS A 246 -12.51 13.50 15.74
N GLY A 247 -12.95 12.24 15.64
CA GLY A 247 -13.14 11.56 14.36
C GLY A 247 -11.86 10.97 13.75
N ALA A 248 -10.86 10.61 14.56
CA ALA A 248 -9.79 9.73 14.09
C ALA A 248 -10.33 8.31 13.86
N GLN A 249 -9.95 7.68 12.74
CA GLN A 249 -10.25 6.26 12.50
C GLN A 249 -9.13 5.37 13.04
N ILE A 250 -7.90 5.86 13.04
CA ILE A 250 -6.72 5.10 13.46
C ILE A 250 -5.92 5.96 14.43
N MET A 251 -5.37 5.35 15.47
CA MET A 251 -4.43 5.98 16.39
C MET A 251 -3.09 5.26 16.32
N ASN A 252 -2.02 6.02 16.10
CA ASN A 252 -0.66 5.56 16.23
C ASN A 252 -0.09 6.01 17.58
N LEU A 253 0.30 5.06 18.42
CA LEU A 253 0.99 5.30 19.69
C LEU A 253 2.39 4.70 19.64
N SER A 254 3.34 5.47 19.12
CA SER A 254 4.76 5.13 19.06
C SER A 254 5.47 5.40 20.41
N LEU A 255 4.79 5.08 21.50
CA LEU A 255 5.18 5.35 22.88
C LEU A 255 4.78 4.18 23.79
N GLY A 256 5.36 4.14 24.98
CA GLY A 256 4.92 3.19 25.99
C GLY A 256 5.69 3.26 27.30
N GLY A 257 5.19 2.53 28.29
CA GLY A 257 5.80 2.38 29.60
C GLY A 257 5.74 0.94 30.10
N PRO A 258 6.56 0.59 31.11
CA PRO A 258 6.64 -0.78 31.61
C PRO A 258 5.45 -1.21 32.47
N PHE A 259 4.64 -0.25 32.97
CA PHE A 259 3.58 -0.53 33.94
C PHE A 259 2.18 -0.28 33.37
N PRO A 260 1.18 -1.10 33.75
CA PRO A 260 -0.20 -0.85 33.41
C PRO A 260 -0.73 0.41 34.10
N SER A 261 -1.69 1.07 33.46
CA SER A 261 -2.33 2.30 33.88
C SER A 261 -3.83 2.21 33.63
N ALA A 262 -4.61 2.23 34.72
CA ALA A 262 -6.07 2.10 34.63
C ALA A 262 -6.72 3.24 33.82
N VAL A 263 -6.13 4.45 33.84
CA VAL A 263 -6.65 5.60 33.07
C VAL A 263 -6.42 5.43 31.57
N ILE A 264 -5.24 4.93 31.16
CA ILE A 264 -4.96 4.65 29.76
C ILE A 264 -5.81 3.46 29.28
N ALA A 265 -5.97 2.41 30.08
CA ALA A 265 -6.82 1.27 29.74
C ALA A 265 -8.28 1.69 29.49
N LYS A 266 -8.82 2.61 30.30
CA LYS A 266 -10.17 3.18 30.09
C LYS A 266 -10.23 4.04 28.81
N ALA A 267 -9.18 4.80 28.50
CA ALA A 267 -9.11 5.59 27.28
C ALA A 267 -9.06 4.70 26.02
N VAL A 268 -8.27 3.62 26.05
CA VAL A 268 -8.21 2.62 24.97
C VAL A 268 -9.59 1.99 24.76
N LYS A 269 -10.27 1.56 25.83
CA LYS A 269 -11.64 1.03 25.73
C LYS A 269 -12.64 2.04 25.16
N HIS A 270 -12.48 3.34 25.48
CA HIS A 270 -13.30 4.41 24.89
C HIS A 270 -13.06 4.54 23.39
N ALA A 271 -11.81 4.52 22.94
CA ALA A 271 -11.46 4.55 21.52
C ALA A 271 -12.02 3.33 20.77
N GLN A 272 -11.88 2.13 21.35
CA GLN A 272 -12.45 0.90 20.77
C GLN A 272 -13.98 0.94 20.70
N ALA A 273 -14.65 1.44 21.74
CA ALA A 273 -16.12 1.59 21.74
C ALA A 273 -16.62 2.60 20.70
N LYS A 274 -15.76 3.53 20.27
CA LYS A 274 -15.99 4.47 19.17
C LYS A 274 -15.64 3.87 17.80
N GLY A 275 -15.17 2.63 17.76
CA GLY A 275 -14.74 1.96 16.53
C GLY A 275 -13.46 2.58 15.97
N VAL A 276 -12.47 2.90 16.83
CA VAL A 276 -11.15 3.40 16.43
C VAL A 276 -10.10 2.31 16.63
N LEU A 277 -9.22 2.12 15.62
CA LEU A 277 -8.13 1.15 15.68
C LEU A 277 -6.96 1.76 16.44
N VAL A 278 -6.57 1.14 17.54
CA VAL A 278 -5.43 1.56 18.34
C VAL A 278 -4.23 0.69 17.98
N VAL A 279 -3.20 1.30 17.40
CA VAL A 279 -1.94 0.65 17.01
C VAL A 279 -0.83 1.18 17.89
N ALA A 280 -0.09 0.31 18.57
CA ALA A 280 0.91 0.74 19.55
C ALA A 280 2.23 -0.05 19.48
N ALA A 281 3.32 0.64 19.79
CA ALA A 281 4.66 0.07 19.81
C ALA A 281 4.81 -0.98 20.92
N ALA A 282 5.33 -2.16 20.59
CA ALA A 282 5.53 -3.23 21.58
C ALA A 282 6.54 -2.86 22.68
N GLY A 283 7.50 -1.98 22.38
CA GLY A 283 8.56 -1.53 23.29
C GLY A 283 9.96 -1.89 22.81
N ASN A 284 10.97 -1.18 23.34
CA ASN A 284 12.37 -1.29 22.92
C ASN A 284 13.29 -1.92 23.99
N SER A 285 12.73 -2.74 24.88
CA SER A 285 13.47 -3.31 26.01
C SER A 285 14.09 -4.69 25.75
N GLY A 286 13.72 -5.34 24.65
CA GLY A 286 14.02 -6.75 24.39
C GLY A 286 13.30 -7.73 25.33
N ARG A 287 12.35 -7.25 26.15
CA ARG A 287 11.62 -8.03 27.17
C ARG A 287 10.13 -8.11 26.81
N SER A 288 9.26 -8.21 27.81
CA SER A 288 7.81 -8.23 27.63
C SER A 288 7.30 -6.99 26.89
N VAL A 289 6.17 -7.15 26.20
CA VAL A 289 5.40 -6.04 25.61
C VAL A 289 4.99 -5.05 26.70
N GLY A 290 5.21 -3.75 26.43
CA GLY A 290 4.84 -2.65 27.32
C GLY A 290 3.39 -2.17 27.13
N TYR A 291 3.00 -1.15 27.88
CA TYR A 291 1.68 -0.53 27.77
C TYR A 291 1.78 0.81 27.03
N PRO A 292 0.84 1.15 26.11
CA PRO A 292 -0.49 0.56 25.95
C PRO A 292 -0.58 -0.69 25.06
N ALA A 293 0.49 -1.09 24.37
CA ALA A 293 0.46 -2.23 23.44
C ALA A 293 -0.03 -3.55 24.06
N ALA A 294 0.22 -3.78 25.35
CA ALA A 294 -0.23 -4.98 26.05
C ALA A 294 -1.72 -4.97 26.45
N TYR A 295 -2.47 -3.89 26.22
CA TYR A 295 -3.92 -3.89 26.48
C TYR A 295 -4.70 -4.69 25.43
N GLU A 296 -5.77 -5.32 25.88
CA GLU A 296 -6.67 -6.08 25.01
C GLU A 296 -7.25 -5.20 23.89
N GLY A 297 -7.26 -5.73 22.67
CA GLY A 297 -7.75 -5.07 21.46
C GLY A 297 -6.85 -3.94 20.93
N VAL A 298 -5.66 -3.71 21.51
CA VAL A 298 -4.62 -2.88 20.90
C VAL A 298 -3.80 -3.76 19.95
N LEU A 299 -3.55 -3.28 18.74
CA LEU A 299 -2.66 -3.95 17.80
C LEU A 299 -1.21 -3.62 18.16
N ALA A 300 -0.55 -4.50 18.89
CA ALA A 300 0.84 -4.36 19.28
C ALA A 300 1.80 -4.69 18.13
N VAL A 301 2.75 -3.80 17.87
CA VAL A 301 3.68 -3.90 16.73
C VAL A 301 5.12 -4.11 17.19
N SER A 302 5.72 -5.22 16.76
CA SER A 302 7.15 -5.50 16.95
C SER A 302 8.00 -4.96 15.79
N ALA A 303 9.29 -4.73 16.04
CA ALA A 303 10.21 -4.16 15.05
C ALA A 303 11.03 -5.24 14.37
N THR A 304 11.13 -5.14 13.04
CA THR A 304 12.00 -6.00 12.23
C THR A 304 13.09 -5.21 11.52
N ASP A 305 14.18 -5.89 11.18
CA ASP A 305 15.23 -5.36 10.31
C ASP A 305 14.99 -5.71 8.83
N SER A 306 15.94 -5.31 7.97
CA SER A 306 15.89 -5.53 6.52
C SER A 306 15.97 -7.00 6.10
N ASN A 307 16.39 -7.89 7.01
CA ASN A 307 16.46 -9.33 6.78
C ASN A 307 15.23 -10.05 7.34
N ASP A 308 14.16 -9.33 7.69
CA ASP A 308 12.99 -9.85 8.41
C ASP A 308 13.34 -10.50 9.77
N GLY A 309 14.48 -10.16 10.34
CA GLY A 309 14.84 -10.54 11.69
C GLY A 309 14.07 -9.69 12.71
N LEU A 310 13.75 -10.27 13.86
CA LEU A 310 13.26 -9.45 14.99
C LEU A 310 14.43 -8.55 15.44
N ALA A 311 14.20 -7.24 15.50
CA ALA A 311 15.19 -6.31 16.01
C ALA A 311 15.56 -6.67 17.45
N TRP A 312 16.86 -6.64 17.79
CA TRP A 312 17.36 -7.11 19.09
C TRP A 312 16.69 -6.40 20.28
N PHE A 313 16.35 -5.12 20.12
CA PHE A 313 15.66 -4.30 21.11
C PHE A 313 14.15 -4.53 21.16
N SER A 314 13.54 -5.16 20.15
CA SER A 314 12.09 -5.32 20.10
C SER A 314 11.60 -6.15 21.29
N SER A 315 10.69 -5.57 22.05
CA SER A 315 9.88 -6.29 23.02
C SER A 315 9.05 -7.37 22.31
N ARG A 316 8.75 -8.43 23.06
CA ARG A 316 8.17 -9.69 22.58
C ARG A 316 7.20 -10.26 23.61
N GLY A 317 6.28 -11.09 23.16
CA GLY A 317 5.27 -11.74 24.00
C GLY A 317 3.98 -12.01 23.23
N LYS A 318 3.06 -12.72 23.88
CA LYS A 318 1.78 -13.16 23.28
C LYS A 318 0.88 -12.02 22.82
N GLN A 319 1.14 -10.79 23.28
CA GLN A 319 0.39 -9.59 22.91
C GLN A 319 0.79 -9.06 21.52
N VAL A 320 1.95 -9.42 20.99
CA VAL A 320 2.37 -8.99 19.64
C VAL A 320 1.35 -9.48 18.61
N GLY A 321 0.75 -8.55 17.87
CA GLY A 321 -0.22 -8.87 16.81
C GLY A 321 0.43 -9.01 15.44
N ILE A 322 1.43 -8.16 15.15
CA ILE A 322 2.12 -8.13 13.85
C ILE A 322 3.51 -7.50 13.99
N GLY A 323 4.46 -7.91 13.14
CA GLY A 323 5.76 -7.25 13.00
C GLY A 323 5.80 -6.28 11.82
N ALA A 324 6.61 -5.22 11.91
CA ALA A 324 6.85 -4.29 10.81
C ALA A 324 8.28 -3.71 10.85
N PRO A 325 8.79 -3.15 9.75
CA PRO A 325 10.12 -2.54 9.71
C PRO A 325 10.32 -1.46 10.78
N GLY A 326 11.34 -1.63 11.62
CA GLY A 326 11.65 -0.70 12.70
C GLY A 326 13.14 -0.47 12.92
N VAL A 327 14.00 -0.94 12.01
CA VAL A 327 15.45 -0.68 12.02
C VAL A 327 15.80 0.14 10.79
N SER A 328 16.65 1.15 10.94
CA SER A 328 17.09 2.03 9.87
C SER A 328 15.93 2.59 9.04
N VAL A 329 14.92 3.15 9.72
CA VAL A 329 13.76 3.80 9.08
C VAL A 329 14.07 5.28 8.92
N THR A 330 14.13 5.74 7.67
CA THR A 330 14.51 7.10 7.30
C THR A 330 13.28 7.92 7.01
N GLN A 331 13.05 9.00 7.75
CA GLN A 331 11.96 9.98 7.51
C GLN A 331 12.32 11.40 7.90
N GLN A 332 11.49 12.36 7.45
CA GLN A 332 11.60 13.75 7.89
C GLN A 332 11.46 13.86 9.41
N THR A 333 12.32 14.68 10.00
CA THR A 333 12.21 15.14 11.39
C THR A 333 12.37 16.66 11.43
N VAL A 334 12.42 17.25 12.62
CA VAL A 334 12.58 18.70 12.80
C VAL A 334 14.01 19.04 13.22
N CYS A 335 14.50 20.19 12.76
CA CYS A 335 15.74 20.78 13.26
C CYS A 335 15.43 21.85 14.31
N ASN A 336 16.39 22.10 15.20
CA ASN A 336 16.30 23.16 16.23
C ASN A 336 14.96 23.18 16.98
N GLY A 337 14.44 21.99 17.33
CA GLY A 337 13.14 21.86 18.00
C GLY A 337 11.96 22.41 17.20
N GLY A 338 11.97 22.33 15.88
CA GLY A 338 10.87 22.78 15.00
C GLY A 338 10.83 24.29 14.75
N LEU A 339 11.79 25.04 15.30
CA LEU A 339 11.86 26.50 15.16
C LEU A 339 12.35 26.94 13.77
N ASP A 340 13.13 26.09 13.10
CA ASP A 340 13.66 26.37 11.77
C ASP A 340 12.92 25.57 10.71
N ARG A 341 12.74 26.17 9.53
CA ARG A 341 12.28 25.45 8.35
C ARG A 341 13.47 24.75 7.71
N CYS A 342 13.47 23.41 7.75
CA CYS A 342 14.57 22.62 7.20
C CYS A 342 14.12 21.27 6.63
N GLU A 343 14.98 20.74 5.78
CA GLU A 343 14.89 19.43 5.15
C GLU A 343 15.78 18.42 5.90
N GLN A 344 15.43 18.15 7.17
CA GLN A 344 16.14 17.16 7.96
C GLN A 344 15.48 15.79 7.82
N PHE A 345 16.22 14.81 7.31
CA PHE A 345 15.81 13.41 7.23
C PHE A 345 16.73 12.56 8.08
N ALA A 346 16.15 11.82 9.03
CA ALA A 346 16.91 11.03 10.00
C ALA A 346 16.51 9.56 9.95
N THR A 347 17.50 8.71 10.17
CA THR A 347 17.35 7.25 10.18
C THR A 347 17.33 6.75 11.62
N TRP A 348 16.20 6.18 12.06
CA TRP A 348 16.00 5.76 13.44
C TRP A 348 15.61 4.29 13.58
N ASN A 349 15.81 3.80 14.81
CA ASN A 349 15.51 2.44 15.23
C ASN A 349 14.48 2.47 16.35
N GLY A 350 13.44 1.64 16.25
CA GLY A 350 12.46 1.46 17.31
C GLY A 350 11.20 0.75 16.83
N THR A 351 10.50 0.12 17.77
CA THR A 351 9.08 -0.24 17.59
C THR A 351 8.22 0.99 17.31
N SER A 352 8.67 2.17 17.74
CA SER A 352 8.12 3.48 17.36
C SER A 352 8.14 3.75 15.85
N MET A 353 9.11 3.20 15.11
CA MET A 353 9.20 3.32 13.65
C MET A 353 8.44 2.20 12.93
N ALA A 354 8.26 1.04 13.59
CA ALA A 354 7.44 -0.07 13.07
C ALA A 354 5.93 0.22 13.12
N THR A 355 5.46 0.77 14.23
CA THR A 355 4.04 1.10 14.48
C THR A 355 3.38 1.92 13.36
N PRO A 356 4.00 3.02 12.85
CA PRO A 356 3.37 3.84 11.82
C PRO A 356 3.22 3.14 10.46
N HIS A 357 4.00 2.11 10.15
CA HIS A 357 3.77 1.29 8.95
C HIS A 357 2.41 0.58 9.05
N VAL A 358 2.10 0.01 10.21
CA VAL A 358 0.82 -0.68 10.44
C VAL A 358 -0.34 0.32 10.45
N ALA A 359 -0.15 1.50 11.04
CA ALA A 359 -1.15 2.57 11.00
C ALA A 359 -1.40 3.08 9.57
N GLY A 360 -0.35 3.24 8.76
CA GLY A 360 -0.46 3.59 7.34
C GLY A 360 -1.19 2.52 6.53
N ALA A 361 -0.85 1.25 6.70
CA ALA A 361 -1.54 0.14 6.03
C ALA A 361 -3.02 0.06 6.42
N ALA A 362 -3.35 0.28 7.70
CA ALA A 362 -4.73 0.40 8.16
C ALA A 362 -5.44 1.57 7.45
N ALA A 363 -4.78 2.71 7.28
CA ALA A 363 -5.37 3.87 6.59
C ALA A 363 -5.63 3.59 5.10
N LEU A 364 -4.77 2.82 4.44
CA LEU A 364 -5.02 2.35 3.08
C LEU A 364 -6.26 1.46 3.00
N LEU A 365 -6.45 0.54 3.95
CA LEU A 365 -7.63 -0.34 4.02
C LEU A 365 -8.93 0.44 4.29
N VAL A 366 -8.92 1.37 5.24
CA VAL A 366 -10.08 2.23 5.52
C VAL A 366 -10.40 3.11 4.31
N GLY A 367 -9.36 3.65 3.66
CA GLY A 367 -9.48 4.41 2.41
C GLY A 367 -10.03 3.59 1.24
N ASN A 368 -9.97 2.26 1.31
CA ASN A 368 -10.56 1.32 0.35
C ASN A 368 -11.98 0.84 0.75
N GLY A 369 -12.60 1.46 1.76
CA GLY A 369 -14.00 1.26 2.12
C GLY A 369 -14.24 0.26 3.25
N ILE A 370 -13.20 -0.22 3.94
CA ILE A 370 -13.41 -1.00 5.17
C ILE A 370 -13.67 -0.04 6.33
N THR A 371 -14.91 0.04 6.80
CA THR A 371 -15.26 0.89 7.97
C THR A 371 -15.26 0.14 9.29
N ASP A 372 -15.40 -1.19 9.27
CA ASP A 372 -15.26 -2.02 10.47
C ASP A 372 -13.77 -2.26 10.75
N LEU A 373 -13.26 -1.63 11.80
CA LEU A 373 -11.84 -1.67 12.10
C LEU A 373 -11.35 -2.99 12.68
N GLU A 374 -12.25 -3.84 13.16
CA GLU A 374 -11.90 -5.22 13.49
C GLU A 374 -11.64 -6.03 12.20
N VAL A 375 -12.37 -5.73 11.11
CA VAL A 375 -12.07 -6.29 9.78
C VAL A 375 -10.75 -5.74 9.25
N VAL A 376 -10.43 -4.46 9.48
CA VAL A 376 -9.10 -3.89 9.15
C VAL A 376 -8.00 -4.66 9.86
N ARG A 377 -8.11 -4.83 11.20
CA ARG A 377 -7.14 -5.58 12.01
C ARG A 377 -6.95 -7.00 11.49
N ARG A 378 -8.05 -7.74 11.28
CA ARG A 378 -8.00 -9.13 10.78
C ARG A 378 -7.41 -9.22 9.38
N THR A 379 -7.70 -8.25 8.50
CA THR A 379 -7.14 -8.23 7.15
C THR A 379 -5.63 -8.12 7.21
N LEU A 380 -5.11 -7.12 7.94
CA LEU A 380 -3.66 -6.93 8.16
C LEU A 380 -2.99 -8.19 8.73
N GLU A 381 -3.62 -8.80 9.73
CA GLU A 381 -3.15 -10.03 10.37
C GLU A 381 -3.16 -11.23 9.42
N SER A 382 -4.20 -11.38 8.60
CA SER A 382 -4.37 -12.54 7.70
C SER A 382 -3.49 -12.49 6.47
N THR A 383 -3.06 -11.29 6.05
CA THR A 383 -2.16 -11.09 4.89
C THR A 383 -0.70 -10.90 5.28
N ALA A 384 -0.40 -10.89 6.58
CA ALA A 384 0.97 -10.78 7.06
C ALA A 384 1.80 -11.97 6.54
N ARG A 385 3.05 -11.69 6.15
CA ARG A 385 4.00 -12.74 5.72
C ARG A 385 4.34 -13.62 6.92
N PRO A 386 4.02 -14.93 6.88
CA PRO A 386 4.15 -15.80 8.04
C PRO A 386 5.57 -15.88 8.61
N LYS A 387 5.66 -16.00 9.93
CA LYS A 387 6.89 -16.28 10.68
C LYS A 387 6.61 -17.27 11.79
N GLU A 388 7.59 -18.09 12.14
CA GLU A 388 7.41 -19.23 13.05
C GLU A 388 7.13 -18.81 14.51
N ASN A 389 7.74 -17.71 14.98
CA ASN A 389 7.61 -17.27 16.37
C ASN A 389 6.50 -16.22 16.54
N ALA A 390 5.31 -16.66 16.95
CA ALA A 390 4.17 -15.79 17.21
C ALA A 390 4.39 -14.79 18.35
N GLU A 391 5.26 -15.06 19.33
CA GLU A 391 5.58 -14.07 20.37
C GLU A 391 6.49 -12.95 19.85
N HIS A 392 7.16 -13.17 18.72
CA HIS A 392 8.02 -12.18 18.06
C HIS A 392 7.27 -11.41 16.97
N PHE A 393 6.45 -12.09 16.18
CA PHE A 393 5.86 -11.54 14.97
C PHE A 393 4.33 -11.57 14.97
N GLY A 394 3.68 -12.10 16.00
CA GLY A 394 2.24 -12.28 16.02
C GLY A 394 1.77 -13.15 14.85
N LYS A 395 1.09 -12.53 13.89
CA LYS A 395 0.63 -13.19 12.66
C LYS A 395 1.62 -13.16 11.50
N GLY A 396 2.72 -12.43 11.63
CA GLY A 396 3.74 -12.32 10.60
C GLY A 396 4.27 -10.90 10.46
N ILE A 397 4.92 -10.63 9.33
CA ILE A 397 5.41 -9.29 8.99
C ILE A 397 4.40 -8.62 8.06
N LEU A 398 4.11 -7.34 8.31
CA LEU A 398 3.18 -6.54 7.55
C LEU A 398 3.44 -6.60 6.04
N ASP A 399 2.37 -6.84 5.29
CA ASP A 399 2.30 -6.74 3.84
C ASP A 399 1.08 -5.90 3.45
N ALA A 400 1.29 -4.59 3.29
CA ALA A 400 0.25 -3.64 2.94
C ALA A 400 -0.27 -3.87 1.51
N GLY A 401 0.61 -4.26 0.59
CA GLY A 401 0.23 -4.61 -0.79
C GLY A 401 -0.75 -5.78 -0.82
N ALA A 402 -0.41 -6.89 -0.16
CA ALA A 402 -1.29 -8.05 -0.04
C ALA A 402 -2.62 -7.70 0.65
N ALA A 403 -2.58 -6.94 1.74
CA ALA A 403 -3.77 -6.52 2.49
C ALA A 403 -4.77 -5.76 1.61
N VAL A 404 -4.31 -4.71 0.93
CA VAL A 404 -5.18 -3.85 0.13
C VAL A 404 -5.66 -4.57 -1.13
N ARG A 405 -4.79 -5.36 -1.78
CA ARG A 405 -5.16 -6.19 -2.94
C ARG A 405 -6.24 -7.20 -2.60
N GLN A 406 -6.11 -7.94 -1.49
CA GLN A 406 -7.13 -8.90 -1.07
C GLN A 406 -8.49 -8.21 -0.83
N ASN A 407 -8.48 -7.07 -0.15
CA ASN A 407 -9.71 -6.31 0.09
C ASN A 407 -10.35 -5.85 -1.22
N PHE A 408 -9.56 -5.25 -2.11
CA PHE A 408 -10.04 -4.78 -3.41
C PHE A 408 -10.67 -5.92 -4.22
N LEU A 409 -10.00 -7.07 -4.34
CA LEU A 409 -10.54 -8.23 -5.08
C LEU A 409 -11.84 -8.73 -4.45
N SER A 410 -11.91 -8.78 -3.12
CA SER A 410 -13.12 -9.19 -2.40
C SER A 410 -14.30 -8.24 -2.68
N HIS A 411 -14.07 -6.94 -2.63
CA HIS A 411 -15.07 -5.92 -2.96
C HIS A 411 -15.50 -6.00 -4.43
N LEU A 412 -14.55 -6.13 -5.36
CA LEU A 412 -14.83 -6.23 -6.79
C LEU A 412 -15.73 -7.43 -7.11
N TRP A 413 -15.44 -8.60 -6.54
CA TRP A 413 -16.26 -9.80 -6.69
C TRP A 413 -17.66 -9.62 -6.11
N MET A 414 -17.77 -9.10 -4.88
CA MET A 414 -19.05 -8.88 -4.21
C MET A 414 -19.93 -7.88 -4.97
N ARG A 415 -19.36 -6.79 -5.47
CA ARG A 415 -20.06 -5.79 -6.30
C ARG A 415 -20.52 -6.39 -7.62
N GLY A 416 -19.66 -7.17 -8.29
CA GLY A 416 -20.01 -7.88 -9.53
C GLY A 416 -21.19 -8.85 -9.33
N LEU A 417 -21.14 -9.66 -8.27
CA LEU A 417 -22.22 -10.59 -7.93
C LEU A 417 -23.54 -9.84 -7.60
N ALA A 418 -23.46 -8.79 -6.78
CA ALA A 418 -24.62 -7.97 -6.42
C ALA A 418 -25.27 -7.34 -7.66
N LEU A 419 -24.46 -6.84 -8.60
CA LEU A 419 -24.95 -6.28 -9.86
C LEU A 419 -25.68 -7.34 -10.69
N VAL A 420 -25.12 -8.55 -10.85
CA VAL A 420 -25.75 -9.65 -11.59
C VAL A 420 -27.10 -10.04 -10.96
N LEU A 421 -27.16 -10.16 -9.63
CA LEU A 421 -28.39 -10.49 -8.91
C LEU A 421 -29.46 -9.39 -9.04
N ALA A 422 -29.06 -8.12 -8.93
CA ALA A 422 -29.96 -6.99 -9.10
C ALA A 422 -30.55 -6.95 -10.51
N LEU A 423 -29.72 -7.16 -11.54
CA LEU A 423 -30.17 -7.23 -12.93
C LEU A 423 -31.14 -8.39 -13.18
N ALA A 424 -30.89 -9.56 -12.58
CA ALA A 424 -31.81 -10.71 -12.67
C ALA A 424 -33.18 -10.39 -12.04
N LEU A 425 -33.21 -9.72 -10.89
CA LEU A 425 -34.44 -9.31 -10.22
C LEU A 425 -35.23 -8.26 -11.02
N VAL A 426 -34.55 -7.24 -11.55
CA VAL A 426 -35.15 -6.20 -12.39
C VAL A 426 -35.76 -6.82 -13.65
N ARG A 427 -34.99 -7.68 -14.35
CA ARG A 427 -35.47 -8.40 -15.53
C ARG A 427 -36.71 -9.24 -15.21
N ARG A 428 -36.69 -10.01 -14.11
CA ARG A 428 -37.84 -10.83 -13.67
C ARG A 428 -39.07 -9.97 -13.40
N ARG A 429 -38.90 -8.79 -12.81
CA ARG A 429 -40.00 -7.87 -12.49
C ARG A 429 -40.61 -7.23 -13.75
N ILE A 430 -39.78 -6.83 -14.71
CA ILE A 430 -40.22 -6.27 -16.00
C ILE A 430 -41.03 -7.31 -16.78
N VAL A 431 -40.49 -8.52 -16.92
CA VAL A 431 -41.17 -9.63 -17.62
C VAL A 431 -42.50 -9.98 -16.94
N LYS A 432 -42.55 -10.02 -15.60
CA LYS A 432 -43.80 -10.28 -14.85
C LYS A 432 -44.88 -9.22 -15.08
N ARG A 433 -44.50 -7.97 -15.39
CA ARG A 433 -45.42 -6.86 -15.71
C ARG A 433 -45.75 -6.77 -17.20
N GLY A 434 -45.33 -7.74 -18.02
CA GLY A 434 -45.57 -7.75 -19.46
C GLY A 434 -44.65 -6.82 -20.26
N GLY A 435 -43.60 -6.26 -19.63
CA GLY A 435 -42.62 -5.42 -20.30
C GLY A 435 -41.51 -6.24 -20.97
N ALA A 436 -40.86 -5.65 -21.97
CA ALA A 436 -39.64 -6.19 -22.57
C ALA A 436 -38.40 -5.56 -21.91
N PHE A 437 -37.41 -6.38 -21.57
CA PHE A 437 -36.14 -5.89 -21.05
C PHE A 437 -35.21 -5.54 -22.22
N SER A 438 -34.90 -4.25 -22.39
CA SER A 438 -33.90 -3.79 -23.36
C SER A 438 -32.61 -3.39 -22.66
N TRP A 439 -31.49 -3.96 -23.09
CA TRP A 439 -30.16 -3.59 -22.62
C TRP A 439 -29.48 -2.72 -23.66
N GLY A 440 -28.97 -1.55 -23.27
CA GLY A 440 -28.32 -0.60 -24.17
C GLY A 440 -27.21 0.18 -23.47
N PRO A 441 -26.44 1.01 -24.20
CA PRO A 441 -25.27 1.70 -23.67
C PRO A 441 -25.53 2.52 -22.40
N ALA A 442 -26.66 3.23 -22.33
CA ALA A 442 -27.04 4.01 -21.15
C ALA A 442 -27.32 3.13 -19.92
N ALA A 443 -27.94 1.96 -20.13
CA ALA A 443 -28.19 1.00 -19.05
C ALA A 443 -26.88 0.38 -18.54
N THR A 444 -25.94 0.06 -19.44
CA THR A 444 -24.59 -0.41 -19.07
C THR A 444 -23.86 0.66 -18.26
N LEU A 445 -23.89 1.92 -18.71
CA LEU A 445 -23.23 3.02 -18.02
C LEU A 445 -23.80 3.22 -16.62
N GLY A 446 -25.12 3.25 -16.47
CA GLY A 446 -25.79 3.36 -15.16
C GLY A 446 -25.49 2.17 -14.24
N ALA A 447 -25.47 0.96 -14.77
CA ALA A 447 -25.12 -0.26 -14.04
C ALA A 447 -23.67 -0.23 -13.53
N LEU A 448 -22.72 0.20 -14.37
CA LEU A 448 -21.31 0.31 -14.00
C LEU A 448 -21.11 1.41 -12.96
N LEU A 449 -21.62 2.62 -13.21
CA LEU A 449 -21.52 3.77 -12.29
C LEU A 449 -22.01 3.43 -10.89
N ALA A 450 -23.08 2.65 -10.77
CA ALA A 450 -23.68 2.40 -9.48
C ALA A 450 -23.28 1.07 -8.82
N GLY A 451 -22.95 0.06 -9.62
CA GLY A 451 -22.67 -1.27 -9.13
C GLY A 451 -21.20 -1.46 -8.76
N VAL A 452 -20.31 -1.29 -9.74
CA VAL A 452 -18.90 -1.70 -9.64
C VAL A 452 -17.91 -0.54 -9.74
N GLY A 453 -18.26 0.53 -10.46
CA GLY A 453 -17.37 1.61 -10.92
C GLY A 453 -17.16 1.57 -12.44
N LEU A 454 -16.93 2.73 -13.05
CA LEU A 454 -16.68 2.85 -14.51
C LEU A 454 -15.36 2.20 -14.91
N THR A 455 -14.34 2.39 -14.09
CA THR A 455 -12.99 1.86 -14.30
C THR A 455 -12.59 0.99 -13.11
N ALA A 456 -13.49 0.09 -12.68
CA ALA A 456 -13.25 -0.81 -11.55
C ALA A 456 -11.94 -1.61 -11.67
N PHE A 457 -11.48 -1.90 -12.89
CA PHE A 457 -10.20 -2.58 -13.17
C PHE A 457 -8.97 -1.66 -13.10
N ALA A 458 -9.14 -0.34 -12.93
CA ALA A 458 -8.06 0.63 -12.94
C ALA A 458 -6.90 0.29 -11.98
N PRO A 459 -7.15 -0.16 -10.75
CA PRO A 459 -6.07 -0.62 -9.86
C PRO A 459 -5.25 -1.78 -10.45
N LEU A 460 -5.91 -2.76 -11.07
CA LEU A 460 -5.25 -3.95 -11.64
C LEU A 460 -4.30 -3.63 -12.80
N LEU A 461 -4.48 -2.47 -13.45
CA LEU A 461 -3.67 -2.01 -14.57
C LEU A 461 -2.71 -0.87 -14.18
N GLY A 462 -2.58 -0.58 -12.88
CA GLY A 462 -1.78 0.54 -12.37
C GLY A 462 -2.25 1.91 -12.86
N LEU A 463 -3.53 2.07 -13.17
CA LEU A 463 -4.05 3.35 -13.69
C LEU A 463 -4.17 4.42 -12.60
N LEU A 464 -4.38 4.05 -11.33
CA LEU A 464 -4.41 5.02 -10.22
C LEU A 464 -3.04 5.65 -9.98
N THR A 465 -2.01 4.85 -10.14
CA THR A 465 -0.60 5.21 -9.99
C THR A 465 -0.10 6.00 -11.19
N LYS A 466 -0.45 5.61 -12.42
CA LYS A 466 -0.25 6.43 -13.63
C LYS A 466 -0.99 7.76 -13.57
N ALA A 467 -2.21 7.80 -13.03
CA ALA A 467 -2.93 9.04 -12.84
C ALA A 467 -2.24 9.96 -11.82
N ALA A 468 -1.59 9.39 -10.80
CA ALA A 468 -0.86 10.15 -9.77
C ALA A 468 0.33 10.92 -10.34
N SER A 469 1.00 10.41 -11.38
CA SER A 469 2.09 11.14 -12.04
C SER A 469 1.64 12.38 -12.82
N PHE A 470 0.33 12.53 -13.06
CA PHE A 470 -0.27 13.74 -13.62
C PHE A 470 -0.83 14.68 -12.54
N GLY A 471 -0.66 14.36 -11.25
CA GLY A 471 -1.06 15.17 -10.11
C GLY A 471 -2.23 14.61 -9.30
N ALA A 472 -2.48 15.24 -8.14
CA ALA A 472 -3.47 14.78 -7.17
C ALA A 472 -4.91 14.78 -7.71
N GLU A 473 -5.27 15.73 -8.58
CA GLU A 473 -6.60 15.82 -9.19
C GLU A 473 -6.86 14.66 -10.17
N ALA A 474 -5.87 14.33 -11.01
CA ALA A 474 -5.96 13.20 -11.93
C ALA A 474 -6.10 11.88 -11.16
N ARG A 475 -5.33 11.69 -10.07
CA ARG A 475 -5.51 10.54 -9.19
C ARG A 475 -6.90 10.49 -8.56
N LEU A 476 -7.41 11.62 -8.06
CA LEU A 476 -8.74 11.69 -7.46
C LEU A 476 -9.83 11.29 -8.47
N ALA A 477 -9.75 11.81 -9.71
CA ALA A 477 -10.68 11.43 -10.76
C ALA A 477 -10.63 9.93 -11.05
N ALA A 478 -9.43 9.35 -11.15
CA ALA A 478 -9.27 7.91 -11.36
C ALA A 478 -9.80 7.07 -10.17
N GLU A 479 -9.60 7.51 -8.93
CA GLU A 479 -10.14 6.87 -7.72
C GLU A 479 -11.66 6.96 -7.64
N LEU A 480 -12.27 8.06 -8.08
CA LEU A 480 -13.73 8.21 -8.13
C LEU A 480 -14.32 7.29 -9.20
N LEU A 481 -13.74 7.28 -10.41
CA LEU A 481 -14.22 6.45 -11.51
C LEU A 481 -14.07 4.94 -11.26
N SER A 482 -13.10 4.53 -10.44
CA SER A 482 -12.91 3.12 -10.06
C SER A 482 -13.89 2.64 -8.98
N ARG A 483 -14.66 3.55 -8.38
CA ARG A 483 -15.63 3.28 -7.31
C ARG A 483 -17.06 3.47 -7.80
N PRO A 484 -18.02 2.71 -7.25
CA PRO A 484 -19.42 3.01 -7.47
C PRO A 484 -19.79 4.38 -6.87
N LEU A 485 -20.75 5.07 -7.47
CA LEU A 485 -21.25 6.39 -7.03
C LEU A 485 -21.62 6.42 -5.55
N GLY A 486 -22.14 5.30 -5.03
CA GLY A 486 -22.48 5.15 -3.62
C GLY A 486 -21.29 5.19 -2.65
N GLU A 487 -20.06 5.16 -3.14
CA GLU A 487 -18.84 5.20 -2.32
C GLU A 487 -18.03 6.49 -2.48
N TRP A 488 -18.48 7.41 -3.35
CA TRP A 488 -17.78 8.69 -3.59
C TRP A 488 -17.72 9.58 -2.34
N GLY A 489 -18.63 9.36 -1.38
CA GLY A 489 -18.59 10.04 -0.08
C GLY A 489 -17.28 9.80 0.69
N LEU A 490 -16.62 8.64 0.54
CA LEU A 490 -15.36 8.38 1.24
C LEU A 490 -14.22 9.31 0.78
N PRO A 491 -13.85 9.36 -0.51
CA PRO A 491 -12.79 10.27 -0.97
C PRO A 491 -13.18 11.75 -0.89
N LEU A 492 -14.47 12.10 -0.95
CA LEU A 492 -14.93 13.49 -0.95
C LEU A 492 -15.21 14.06 0.46
N LEU A 493 -15.82 13.27 1.33
CA LEU A 493 -16.31 13.70 2.66
C LEU A 493 -15.58 13.03 3.82
N GLY A 494 -14.82 11.96 3.55
CA GLY A 494 -14.08 11.20 4.55
C GLY A 494 -14.84 10.01 5.15
N ALA A 495 -14.11 9.14 5.86
CA ALA A 495 -14.64 7.91 6.42
C ALA A 495 -15.73 8.13 7.49
N GLY A 496 -15.68 9.25 8.21
CA GLY A 496 -16.67 9.60 9.25
C GLY A 496 -18.06 9.94 8.71
N ALA A 497 -18.21 10.21 7.41
CA ALA A 497 -19.48 10.63 6.79
C ALA A 497 -20.29 9.48 6.15
N GLN A 498 -19.79 8.24 6.18
CA GLN A 498 -20.33 7.12 5.41
C GLN A 498 -21.71 6.58 5.84
N GLY A 499 -22.26 7.02 6.97
CA GLY A 499 -23.58 6.58 7.45
C GLY A 499 -24.76 6.92 6.52
N PHE A 500 -24.56 7.72 5.47
CA PHE A 500 -25.64 8.27 4.63
C PHE A 500 -25.98 7.48 3.34
N LEU A 501 -25.26 6.41 3.02
CA LEU A 501 -25.22 5.87 1.64
C LEU A 501 -25.98 4.55 1.38
N VAL A 502 -26.96 4.21 2.23
CA VAL A 502 -28.00 3.24 1.84
C VAL A 502 -28.78 3.72 0.60
N TYR A 503 -28.75 5.03 0.31
CA TYR A 503 -29.43 5.62 -0.85
C TYR A 503 -28.61 5.68 -2.14
N GLY A 504 -27.28 5.53 -2.10
CA GLY A 504 -26.43 5.60 -3.30
C GLY A 504 -26.71 4.47 -4.29
N ALA A 505 -27.03 3.27 -3.78
CA ALA A 505 -27.44 2.12 -4.58
C ALA A 505 -28.90 2.21 -5.09
N ALA A 506 -29.71 3.14 -4.57
CA ALA A 506 -31.12 3.33 -4.95
C ALA A 506 -31.32 4.38 -6.06
N ILE A 507 -30.37 5.28 -6.27
CA ILE A 507 -30.42 6.30 -7.34
C ILE A 507 -30.58 5.69 -8.75
N PRO A 508 -29.91 4.58 -9.12
CA PRO A 508 -30.12 3.94 -10.43
C PRO A 508 -31.48 3.25 -10.52
N MET A 509 -32.06 2.85 -9.39
CA MET A 509 -33.39 2.24 -9.35
C MET A 509 -34.50 3.27 -9.65
N LEU A 510 -34.25 4.56 -9.37
CA LEU A 510 -35.13 5.66 -9.77
C LEU A 510 -34.93 6.07 -11.25
N ALA A 511 -33.74 5.86 -11.81
CA ALA A 511 -33.47 6.12 -13.23
C ALA A 511 -33.98 5.02 -14.17
N LEU A 512 -34.34 3.85 -13.64
CA LEU A 512 -34.86 2.68 -14.38
C LEU A 512 -36.39 2.51 -14.26
N THR A 513 -37.08 3.45 -13.60
CA THR A 513 -38.54 3.59 -13.60
C THR A 513 -38.95 4.78 -14.42
#